data_AF-A0A953M110-F1
#
_entry.id   AF-A0A953M110-F1
#
_cell.length_a   1.000
_cell.length_b   1.000
_cell.length_c   1.000
_cell.angle_alpha   90.00
_cell.angle_beta   90.00
_cell.angle_gamma   90.00
#
_symmetry.space_group_name_H-M   'P 1'
#
loop_
_entity.id
_entity.type
_entity.pdbx_description
1 polymer ?
#
loop_
_entity_poly.entity_id
_entity_poly.type
_entity_poly.pdbx_seq_one_letter_code
_entity_poly.pdbx_strand_id
1 'polypeptide(L)' 'MNIKIAPHDLRRHSATYASRNGVLLEIISKVILRHQDLKTTQVYLGRISDTEAIRWMDILHAR' A
#
# COMPACT_ATOMS: atom_id res chain seq x y z
N MET A 1 -3.40 -20.32 -23.33
CA MET A 1 -4.00 -19.10 -22.74
C MET A 1 -3.31 -17.90 -23.35
N ASN A 2 -4.05 -16.96 -23.94
CA ASN A 2 -3.47 -15.73 -24.47
C ASN A 2 -3.61 -14.62 -23.42
N ILE A 3 -2.61 -14.48 -22.55
CA ILE A 3 -2.63 -13.46 -21.48
C ILE A 3 -2.07 -12.17 -22.07
N LYS A 4 -2.91 -11.14 -22.16
CA LYS A 4 -2.50 -9.79 -22.51
C LYS A 4 -2.07 -9.08 -21.23
N ILE A 5 -0.78 -8.81 -21.08
CA ILE A 5 -0.20 -8.09 -19.95
C ILE A 5 0.24 -6.72 -20.45
N ALA A 6 -0.28 -5.65 -19.86
CA ALA A 6 0.22 -4.30 -20.09
C ALA A 6 1.36 -3.98 -19.10
N PRO A 7 2.29 -3.08 -19.45
CA PRO A 7 3.31 -2.61 -18.52
C PRO A 7 2.74 -2.06 -17.19
N HIS A 8 1.53 -1.52 -17.23
CA HIS A 8 0.83 -1.05 -16.03
C HIS A 8 0.51 -2.19 -15.04
N ASP A 9 0.17 -3.38 -15.55
CA ASP A 9 -0.15 -4.55 -14.72
C ASP A 9 1.08 -5.01 -13.93
N LEU A 10 2.26 -5.01 -14.57
CA LEU A 10 3.53 -5.34 -13.92
C LEU A 10 3.89 -4.32 -12.84
N ARG A 11 3.70 -3.02 -13.12
CA ARG A 11 3.91 -1.95 -12.14
C ARG A 11 2.99 -2.10 -10.93
N ARG A 12 1.72 -2.44 -11.15
CA ARG A 12 0.74 -2.70 -10.08
C ARG A 12 1.12 -3.93 -9.26
N HIS A 13 1.49 -5.02 -9.93
CA HIS A 13 1.91 -6.26 -9.29
C HIS A 13 3.12 -6.05 -8.37
N SER A 14 4.15 -5.33 -8.84
CA SER A 14 5.34 -5.00 -8.06
C SER A 14 4.99 -4.23 -6.78
N ALA A 15 4.14 -3.21 -6.87
CA ALA A 15 3.70 -2.44 -5.70
C ALA A 15 2.87 -3.27 -4.71
N THR A 16 1.94 -4.09 -5.20
CA THR A 16 1.16 -4.99 -4.35
C THR A 16 2.04 -6.04 -3.65
N TYR A 17 3.00 -6.62 -4.37
CA TYR A 17 3.94 -7.59 -3.79
C TYR A 17 4.79 -6.95 -2.69
N ALA A 18 5.37 -5.77 -2.94
CA ALA A 18 6.16 -5.05 -1.92
C ALA A 18 5.34 -4.71 -0.67
N SER A 19 4.11 -4.20 -0.85
CA SER A 19 3.20 -3.88 0.26
C SER A 19 2.87 -5.12 1.10
N ARG A 20 2.57 -6.27 0.47
CA ARG A 20 2.30 -7.53 1.18
C ARG A 20 3.50 -8.10 1.93
N ASN A 21 4.72 -7.72 1.55
CA ASN A 21 5.96 -8.10 2.22
C ASN A 21 6.44 -7.04 3.24
N GLY A 22 5.57 -6.11 3.65
CA GLY A 22 5.86 -5.15 4.71
C GLY A 22 6.80 -4.01 4.32
N VAL A 23 7.04 -3.78 3.01
CA VAL A 23 7.77 -2.60 2.57
C VAL A 23 6.95 -1.35 2.88
N LEU A 24 7.61 -0.33 3.46
CA LEU A 24 6.99 0.94 3.83
C LEU A 24 6.34 1.63 2.62
N LEU A 25 5.21 2.29 2.86
CA LEU A 25 4.39 2.93 1.82
C LEU A 25 5.20 3.98 1.03
N GLU A 26 6.07 4.72 1.71
CA GLU A 26 6.93 5.75 1.15
C GLU A 26 7.91 5.18 0.14
N ILE A 27 8.50 4.02 0.44
CA ILE A 27 9.44 3.34 -0.46
C ILE A 27 8.70 2.89 -1.72
N ILE A 28 7.53 2.26 -1.55
CA ILE A 28 6.68 1.83 -2.68
C ILE A 28 6.28 3.05 -3.52
N SER A 29 5.86 4.14 -2.87
CA SER A 29 5.39 5.34 -3.54
C SER A 29 6.48 6.03 -4.35
N LYS A 30 7.67 6.23 -3.78
CA LYS A 30 8.73 7.05 -4.37
C LYS A 30 9.68 6.28 -5.28
N VAL A 31 9.96 5.01 -4.96
CA VAL A 31 10.92 4.20 -5.71
C VAL A 31 10.24 3.38 -6.80
N ILE A 32 9.17 2.64 -6.43
CA ILE A 32 8.49 1.72 -7.37
C ILE A 32 7.53 2.49 -8.27
N LEU A 33 6.66 3.32 -7.69
CA LEU A 33 5.56 3.96 -8.42
C LEU A 33 5.85 5.36 -8.90
N ARG A 34 6.85 6.04 -8.31
CA ARG A 34 7.25 7.42 -8.58
C ARG A 34 6.07 8.40 -8.49
N HIS A 35 5.21 8.21 -7.51
CA HIS A 35 4.07 9.10 -7.29
C HIS A 35 4.50 10.40 -6.62
N GLN A 36 3.90 11.51 -7.06
CA GLN A 36 4.12 12.82 -6.47
C GLN A 36 3.60 12.89 -5.02
N ASP A 37 2.45 12.27 -4.75
CA ASP A 37 1.77 12.27 -3.45
C ASP A 37 1.57 10.84 -2.92
N LEU A 38 1.81 10.61 -1.63
CA LEU A 38 1.54 9.35 -0.94
C LEU A 38 0.07 8.95 -0.99
N LYS A 39 -0.86 9.91 -1.04
CA LYS A 39 -2.32 9.67 -1.12
C LYS A 39 -2.71 8.74 -2.26
N THR A 40 -2.05 8.87 -3.41
CA THR A 40 -2.29 8.00 -4.57
C THR A 40 -1.80 6.56 -4.36
N THR A 41 -0.91 6.35 -3.39
CA THR A 41 -0.35 5.04 -3.04
C THR A 41 -1.07 4.41 -1.85
N GLN A 42 -1.76 5.20 -1.01
CA GLN A 42 -2.56 4.71 0.13
C GLN A 42 -3.63 3.69 -0.30
N VAL A 43 -4.06 3.71 -1.56
CA VAL A 43 -4.96 2.67 -2.13
C VAL A 43 -4.43 1.25 -1.93
N TYR A 44 -3.11 1.05 -1.81
CA TYR A 44 -2.51 -0.26 -1.60
C TYR A 44 -2.52 -0.72 -0.12
N LEU A 45 -2.75 0.18 0.84
CA LEU A 45 -2.89 -0.19 2.26
C LEU A 45 -4.27 -0.79 2.58
N GLY A 46 -5.25 -0.62 1.69
CA GLY A 46 -6.63 -1.02 1.96
C GLY A 46 -7.34 -0.09 2.96
N ARG A 47 -8.49 -0.54 3.47
CA ARG A 47 -9.22 0.14 4.54
C ARG A 47 -8.91 -0.54 5.87
N ILE A 48 -8.66 0.25 6.89
CA ILE A 48 -8.55 -0.22 8.28
C ILE A 48 -9.98 -0.43 8.80
N SER A 49 -10.23 -1.52 9.53
CA SER A 49 -11.53 -1.72 10.18
C SER A 49 -11.69 -0.81 11.39
N ASP A 50 -12.92 -0.47 11.76
CA ASP A 50 -13.19 0.32 12.97
C ASP A 50 -12.58 -0.33 14.23
N THR A 51 -12.60 -1.66 14.30
CA THR A 51 -11.97 -2.42 15.39
C THR A 51 -10.47 -2.25 15.48
N GLU A 52 -9.77 -2.29 14.34
CA GLU A 52 -8.33 -2.08 14.28
C GLU A 52 -7.97 -0.63 14.56
N ALA A 53 -8.78 0.32 14.07
CA ALA A 53 -8.64 1.74 14.38
C ALA A 53 -8.77 2.02 15.89
N ILE A 54 -9.80 1.46 16.55
CA ILE A 54 -9.98 1.58 18.00
C ILE A 54 -8.78 1.00 18.75
N ARG A 55 -8.30 -0.18 18.37
CA ARG A 55 -7.10 -0.79 18.98
C ARG A 55 -5.87 0.12 18.85
N TRP A 56 -5.66 0.73 17.69
CA TRP A 56 -4.57 1.69 17.50
C TRP A 56 -4.76 2.94 18.35
N MET A 57 -5.99 3.45 18.49
CA MET A 57 -6.27 4.57 19.41
C MET A 57 -5.90 4.20 20.85
N ASP A 58 -6.25 3.01 21.33
CA ASP A 58 -5.90 2.57 22.68
C ASP A 58 -4.37 2.49 22.85
N ILE A 59 -3.64 1.92 21.89
CA ILE A 59 -2.17 1.84 21.93
C ILE A 59 -1.53 3.23 21.98
N LEU A 60 -2.04 4.18 21.19
CA LEU A 60 -1.48 5.53 21.09
C LEU A 60 -1.81 6.41 22.30
N HIS A 61 -2.92 6.13 23.00
CA HIS A 61 -3.37 6.91 24.17
C HIS A 61 -3.14 6.19 25.51
N ALA A 62 -2.63 4.96 25.51
CA ALA A 62 -2.17 4.26 26.69
C ALA A 62 -0.93 4.98 27.26
N ARG A 63 -1.20 5.92 28.15
CA ARG A 63 -0.21 6.70 28.90
C ARG A 63 -0.25 6.31 30.37
#